data_AF-A0A1Q3X6X4-F1
#
_entry.id   AF-A0A1Q3X6X4-F1
#
_cell.length_a   1.000
_cell.length_b   1.000
_cell.length_c   1.000
_cell.angle_alpha   90.00
_cell.angle_beta   90.00
_cell.angle_gamma   90.00
#
_symmetry.space_group_name_H-M   'P 1'
#
loop_
_entity.id
_entity.type
_entity.pdbx_description
1 polymer ?
#
loop_
_entity_poly.entity_id
_entity_poly.type
_entity_poly.pdbx_seq_one_letter_code
_entity_poly.pdbx_strand_id
1 'polypeptide(L)'
;MRRIFTGLLLNVFCIAITSHTVRAQALLPASMTAAERNVMQDYRNNIGPAANSITTPPASHVRTMAEWEEIDGIMITWTSYPDILAQIVKYAQTETRVYIVCSDSNSVKNYLTNAAVPLTNITYVIAPYNSVWARDYGQWNAYTNDVDSLLMIDWIYNRPRPKDDTVPSAIAQLTGLPLYATTVAPNDLVHTGGNFMVDGFGTGFSSKLIELENSGKSEAQIDTIMSRFMGISRYILMDTLPYDGIHHIDMHIKLLDEETLLVGQFPANTSDGPQLEANLLYVLSNFNSVYGTPYKLYRVPMPSGPGNTYPPVASYRTYTNSVFINKTILVPTYYEQYDTTALRVYKEALPGYNVVPINVENMISASGALHCITKEIGSSDPLLIAHQPLRDTSYTGPFTVDAYMKHRSGISLARLYYRTDTTQPYTVVFMTQSAQPDHWTGNIPVQPAGTRIYYYVSATSVSGKTQVRPMPAPAAYWSFKITGTAGIADVYRVHAEDVFPNPSNGITCIPLKSSEACEADLDVCDVLGRQVQHIHSGRIPAGESFYFFNSSSWTNGIYYVTLRSSGNVTTQKVMVQH
;
A
#
# COMPACT_ATOMS: atom_id res chain seq x y z
N MET A 1 -69.31 -51.38 -41.34
CA MET A 1 -69.44 -49.92 -41.48
C MET A 1 -68.68 -49.29 -40.31
N ARG A 2 -67.71 -48.39 -40.59
CA ARG A 2 -66.72 -47.78 -39.66
C ARG A 2 -65.58 -48.73 -39.22
N ARG A 3 -64.31 -48.34 -39.11
CA ARG A 3 -63.57 -47.12 -39.49
C ARG A 3 -62.06 -47.48 -39.57
N ILE A 4 -61.39 -46.86 -40.53
CA ILE A 4 -59.96 -46.75 -40.82
C ILE A 4 -59.12 -46.35 -39.59
N PHE A 5 -57.89 -46.87 -39.46
CA PHE A 5 -56.69 -46.07 -39.12
C PHE A 5 -55.41 -46.77 -39.58
N THR A 6 -54.75 -46.15 -40.55
CA THR A 6 -53.38 -46.38 -41.04
C THR A 6 -52.36 -45.80 -40.05
N GLY A 7 -51.39 -46.61 -39.61
CA GLY A 7 -50.22 -46.17 -38.83
C GLY A 7 -48.94 -46.27 -39.65
N LEU A 8 -48.38 -45.13 -40.03
CA LEU A 8 -47.07 -44.97 -40.65
C LEU A 8 -46.02 -44.84 -39.53
N LEU A 9 -45.06 -45.77 -39.46
CA LEU A 9 -43.94 -45.72 -38.51
C LEU A 9 -42.88 -44.74 -39.02
N LEU A 10 -42.74 -43.60 -38.32
CA LEU A 10 -41.65 -42.63 -38.52
C LEU A 10 -40.63 -42.83 -37.38
N ASN A 11 -39.43 -43.32 -37.70
CA ASN A 11 -38.32 -43.39 -36.76
C ASN A 11 -37.73 -41.99 -36.56
N VAL A 12 -37.91 -41.41 -35.36
CA VAL A 12 -37.26 -40.17 -34.93
C VAL A 12 -35.96 -40.52 -34.23
N PHE A 13 -34.83 -40.10 -34.80
CA PHE A 13 -33.51 -40.16 -34.17
C PHE A 13 -33.41 -39.01 -33.15
N CYS A 14 -33.46 -39.33 -31.85
CA CYS A 14 -33.19 -38.35 -30.79
C CYS A 14 -31.68 -38.08 -30.70
N ILE A 15 -31.22 -36.99 -31.31
CA ILE A 15 -29.91 -36.41 -31.02
C ILE A 15 -30.03 -35.68 -29.68
N ALA A 16 -29.46 -36.26 -28.63
CA ALA A 16 -29.30 -35.60 -27.34
C ALA A 16 -28.24 -34.50 -27.49
N ILE A 17 -28.70 -33.26 -27.74
CA ILE A 17 -27.87 -32.08 -27.62
C ILE A 17 -27.70 -31.83 -26.12
N THR A 18 -26.57 -32.26 -25.55
CA THR A 18 -26.15 -31.81 -24.22
C THR A 18 -25.79 -30.34 -24.31
N SER A 19 -26.74 -29.47 -24.00
CA SER A 19 -26.50 -28.06 -23.76
C SER A 19 -25.56 -27.93 -22.56
N HIS A 20 -24.27 -27.73 -22.80
CA HIS A 20 -23.36 -27.21 -21.79
C HIS A 20 -23.78 -25.76 -21.49
N THR A 21 -24.74 -25.60 -20.57
CA THR A 21 -24.95 -24.32 -19.92
C THR A 21 -23.69 -24.04 -19.13
N VAL A 22 -22.86 -23.10 -19.61
CA VAL A 22 -21.85 -22.43 -18.80
C VAL A 22 -22.61 -21.76 -17.65
N ARG A 23 -22.72 -22.45 -16.51
CA ARG A 23 -23.17 -21.79 -15.28
C ARG A 23 -22.11 -20.75 -14.97
N ALA A 24 -22.49 -19.47 -15.01
CA ALA A 24 -21.66 -18.40 -14.48
C ALA A 24 -21.20 -18.81 -13.08
N GLN A 25 -19.89 -18.84 -12.85
CA GLN A 25 -19.33 -19.10 -11.53
C GLN A 25 -19.91 -18.04 -10.59
N ALA A 26 -20.47 -18.47 -9.46
CA ALA A 26 -21.06 -17.54 -8.51
C ALA A 26 -19.97 -16.56 -8.03
N LEU A 27 -20.23 -15.26 -8.15
CA LEU A 27 -19.38 -14.22 -7.60
C LEU A 27 -19.33 -14.37 -6.08
N LEU A 28 -18.21 -14.85 -5.54
CA LEU A 28 -18.00 -14.98 -4.10
C LEU A 28 -17.48 -13.65 -3.52
N PRO A 29 -18.09 -13.12 -2.44
CA PRO A 29 -17.58 -11.93 -1.78
C PRO A 29 -16.24 -12.20 -1.08
N ALA A 30 -15.53 -11.15 -0.69
CA ALA A 30 -14.32 -11.27 0.12
C ALA A 30 -14.64 -11.80 1.54
N SER A 31 -15.82 -11.44 2.08
CA SER A 31 -16.33 -11.98 3.35
C SER A 31 -16.90 -13.40 3.21
N MET A 32 -17.08 -14.10 4.34
CA MET A 32 -17.82 -15.37 4.36
C MET A 32 -19.32 -15.12 4.13
N THR A 33 -19.92 -15.90 3.23
CA THR A 33 -21.36 -16.04 3.12
C THR A 33 -21.94 -16.80 4.32
N ALA A 34 -23.27 -16.75 4.50
CA ALA A 34 -23.94 -17.51 5.56
C ALA A 34 -23.75 -19.03 5.40
N ALA A 35 -23.73 -19.53 4.15
CA ALA A 35 -23.47 -20.93 3.87
C ALA A 35 -22.02 -21.33 4.21
N GLU A 36 -21.05 -20.48 3.89
CA GLU A 36 -19.64 -20.70 4.24
C GLU A 36 -19.44 -20.75 5.76
N ARG A 37 -20.09 -19.86 6.53
CA ARG A 37 -20.02 -19.90 8.00
C ARG A 37 -20.44 -21.25 8.59
N ASN A 38 -21.46 -21.90 8.01
CA ASN A 38 -21.95 -23.20 8.49
C ASN A 38 -20.96 -24.36 8.26
N VAL A 39 -20.07 -24.24 7.26
CA VAL A 39 -19.10 -25.31 6.90
C VAL A 39 -17.67 -24.96 7.32
N MET A 40 -17.43 -23.78 7.91
CA MET A 40 -16.09 -23.34 8.29
C MET A 40 -15.45 -24.25 9.35
N GLN A 41 -16.24 -24.76 10.30
CA GLN A 41 -15.70 -25.68 11.30
C GLN A 41 -15.27 -27.01 10.67
N ASP A 42 -16.08 -27.55 9.76
CA ASP A 42 -15.73 -28.77 9.04
C ASP A 42 -14.51 -28.57 8.17
N TYR A 43 -14.40 -27.43 7.48
CA TYR A 43 -13.21 -27.06 6.73
C TYR A 43 -11.95 -27.06 7.60
N ARG A 44 -11.98 -26.39 8.76
CA ARG A 44 -10.83 -26.38 9.70
C ARG A 44 -10.47 -27.75 10.24
N ASN A 45 -11.45 -28.64 10.45
CA ASN A 45 -11.20 -29.98 10.95
C ASN A 45 -10.60 -30.92 9.88
N ASN A 46 -10.77 -30.61 8.59
CA ASN A 46 -10.40 -31.48 7.48
C ASN A 46 -9.27 -30.91 6.60
N ILE A 47 -8.83 -29.68 6.85
CA ILE A 47 -7.68 -29.10 6.17
C ILE A 47 -6.40 -29.80 6.63
N GLY A 48 -5.51 -30.07 5.68
CA GLY A 48 -4.25 -30.73 5.92
C GLY A 48 -3.17 -30.19 4.98
N PRO A 49 -1.89 -30.48 5.26
CA PRO A 49 -0.80 -30.00 4.44
C PRO A 49 -0.89 -30.53 3.01
N ALA A 50 -0.61 -29.67 2.03
CA ALA A 50 -0.37 -30.12 0.66
C ALA A 50 0.83 -31.09 0.63
N ALA A 51 0.82 -32.06 -0.28
CA ALA A 51 1.83 -33.12 -0.33
C ALA A 51 3.28 -32.61 -0.53
N ASN A 52 3.44 -31.43 -1.13
CA ASN A 52 4.73 -30.76 -1.33
C ASN A 52 5.06 -29.70 -0.27
N SER A 53 4.26 -29.57 0.79
CA SER A 53 4.47 -28.57 1.84
C SER A 53 5.29 -29.11 3.02
N ILE A 54 6.04 -28.22 3.65
CA ILE A 54 6.86 -28.45 4.83
C ILE A 54 6.14 -27.82 6.04
N THR A 55 5.82 -28.60 7.06
CA THR A 55 5.02 -28.13 8.22
C THR A 55 5.87 -27.74 9.43
N THR A 56 7.16 -28.09 9.41
CA THR A 56 8.14 -27.57 10.34
C THR A 56 8.62 -26.20 9.86
N PRO A 57 8.74 -25.18 10.73
CA PRO A 57 9.22 -23.88 10.30
C PRO A 57 10.63 -23.98 9.70
N PRO A 58 11.04 -23.01 8.86
CA PRO A 58 12.40 -22.94 8.37
C PRO A 58 13.43 -22.98 9.52
N ALA A 59 14.50 -23.73 9.34
CA ALA A 59 15.55 -23.88 10.37
C ALA A 59 16.52 -22.68 10.43
N SER A 60 16.64 -21.94 9.31
CA SER A 60 17.44 -20.73 9.21
C SER A 60 16.67 -19.50 9.68
N HIS A 61 17.37 -18.39 9.88
CA HIS A 61 16.71 -17.09 10.03
C HIS A 61 15.83 -16.82 8.79
N VAL A 62 14.66 -16.24 9.03
CA VAL A 62 13.69 -15.90 7.98
C VAL A 62 13.44 -14.40 7.99
N ARG A 63 13.30 -13.82 6.80
CA ARG A 63 12.87 -12.43 6.59
C ARG A 63 11.77 -12.41 5.53
N THR A 64 10.56 -12.00 5.91
CA THR A 64 9.49 -11.75 4.94
C THR A 64 9.78 -10.47 4.17
N MET A 65 9.61 -10.52 2.85
CA MET A 65 9.83 -9.35 1.99
C MET A 65 8.68 -8.34 2.10
N ALA A 66 9.02 -7.05 1.98
CA ALA A 66 8.04 -6.00 1.80
C ALA A 66 7.50 -5.98 0.36
N GLU A 67 6.34 -5.36 0.17
CA GLU A 67 5.65 -5.35 -1.13
C GLU A 67 6.37 -4.49 -2.20
N TRP A 68 7.15 -3.48 -1.80
CA TRP A 68 7.92 -2.61 -2.71
C TRP A 68 9.30 -3.18 -3.08
N GLU A 69 9.66 -4.35 -2.57
CA GLU A 69 10.88 -5.05 -2.97
C GLU A 69 10.73 -5.63 -4.39
N GLU A 70 11.85 -6.04 -4.99
CA GLU A 70 11.86 -6.60 -6.34
C GLU A 70 11.10 -7.93 -6.41
N ILE A 71 10.24 -8.08 -7.43
CA ILE A 71 9.45 -9.28 -7.69
C ILE A 71 9.72 -9.88 -9.07
N ASP A 72 9.83 -11.21 -9.12
CA ASP A 72 9.97 -11.99 -10.37
C ASP A 72 8.60 -12.32 -11.00
N GLY A 73 7.51 -12.09 -10.26
CA GLY A 73 6.18 -12.14 -10.84
C GLY A 73 5.05 -11.64 -9.95
N ILE A 74 3.87 -11.59 -10.56
CA ILE A 74 2.61 -11.34 -9.88
C ILE A 74 1.57 -12.37 -10.33
N MET A 75 0.80 -12.88 -9.39
CA MET A 75 -0.25 -13.87 -9.57
C MET A 75 -1.63 -13.19 -9.57
N ILE A 76 -2.50 -13.64 -10.47
CA ILE A 76 -3.93 -13.38 -10.46
C ILE A 76 -4.70 -14.68 -10.71
N THR A 77 -5.98 -14.69 -10.35
CA THR A 77 -6.88 -15.80 -10.65
C THR A 77 -7.96 -15.37 -11.64
N TRP A 78 -7.96 -16.00 -12.82
CA TRP A 78 -8.84 -15.65 -13.92
C TRP A 78 -10.24 -16.23 -13.74
N THR A 79 -11.12 -15.40 -13.19
CA THR A 79 -12.53 -15.75 -12.96
C THR A 79 -13.40 -14.51 -13.14
N SER A 80 -13.95 -13.96 -12.07
CA SER A 80 -14.71 -12.71 -12.03
C SER A 80 -13.89 -11.49 -12.46
N TYR A 81 -14.57 -10.46 -12.98
CA TYR A 81 -14.00 -9.15 -13.34
C TYR A 81 -12.87 -9.20 -14.40
N PRO A 82 -13.07 -9.91 -15.53
CA PRO A 82 -12.01 -10.12 -16.53
C PRO A 82 -11.50 -8.82 -17.18
N ASP A 83 -12.29 -7.75 -17.17
CA ASP A 83 -11.91 -6.41 -17.63
C ASP A 83 -10.85 -5.76 -16.71
N ILE A 84 -11.01 -5.91 -15.39
CA ILE A 84 -10.01 -5.44 -14.40
C ILE A 84 -8.77 -6.33 -14.47
N LEU A 85 -8.95 -7.66 -14.52
CA LEU A 85 -7.85 -8.61 -14.63
C LEU A 85 -7.02 -8.37 -15.90
N ALA A 86 -7.66 -8.09 -17.04
CA ALA A 86 -6.97 -7.75 -18.28
C ALA A 86 -6.11 -6.48 -18.15
N GLN A 87 -6.59 -5.47 -17.42
CA GLN A 87 -5.80 -4.26 -17.15
C GLN A 87 -4.61 -4.55 -16.24
N ILE A 88 -4.78 -5.37 -15.19
CA ILE A 88 -3.66 -5.82 -14.35
C ILE A 88 -2.62 -6.54 -15.22
N VAL A 89 -3.04 -7.50 -16.06
CA VAL A 89 -2.14 -8.20 -16.98
C VAL A 89 -1.41 -7.24 -17.92
N LYS A 90 -2.12 -6.25 -18.48
CA LYS A 90 -1.56 -5.26 -19.41
C LYS A 90 -0.40 -4.48 -18.80
N TYR A 91 -0.54 -4.00 -17.56
CA TYR A 91 0.48 -3.18 -16.90
C TYR A 91 1.54 -4.03 -16.17
N ALA A 92 1.14 -5.16 -15.58
CA ALA A 92 2.07 -6.00 -14.85
C ALA A 92 3.09 -6.68 -15.78
N GLN A 93 2.67 -7.11 -16.98
CA GLN A 93 3.54 -7.83 -17.91
C GLN A 93 4.71 -6.98 -18.44
N THR A 94 4.65 -5.64 -18.32
CA THR A 94 5.75 -4.76 -18.71
C THR A 94 6.84 -4.69 -17.64
N GLU A 95 6.51 -5.07 -16.41
CA GLU A 95 7.41 -5.01 -15.25
C GLU A 95 7.95 -6.38 -14.86
N THR A 96 7.13 -7.42 -14.99
CA THR A 96 7.44 -8.76 -14.48
C THR A 96 6.57 -9.86 -15.12
N ARG A 97 6.74 -11.13 -14.73
CA ARG A 97 5.90 -12.23 -15.19
C ARG A 97 4.53 -12.19 -14.52
N VAL A 98 3.46 -12.36 -15.29
CA VAL A 98 2.10 -12.55 -14.78
C VAL A 98 1.73 -14.02 -14.76
N TYR A 99 1.51 -14.58 -13.58
CA TYR A 99 1.02 -15.93 -13.36
C TYR A 99 -0.51 -15.90 -13.30
N ILE A 100 -1.17 -16.51 -14.28
CA ILE A 100 -2.63 -16.51 -14.39
C ILE A 100 -3.17 -17.89 -14.03
N VAL A 101 -3.71 -18.01 -12.82
CA VAL A 101 -4.44 -19.22 -12.38
C VAL A 101 -5.75 -19.30 -13.14
N CYS A 102 -5.96 -20.37 -13.89
CA CYS A 102 -7.13 -20.50 -14.75
C CYS A 102 -7.50 -21.97 -15.00
N SER A 103 -8.75 -22.20 -15.39
CA SER A 103 -9.25 -23.53 -15.76
C SER A 103 -8.99 -23.87 -17.23
N ASP A 104 -8.96 -22.86 -18.10
CA ASP A 104 -8.64 -22.98 -19.53
C ASP A 104 -7.84 -21.77 -20.01
N SER A 105 -6.58 -21.99 -20.37
CA SER A 105 -5.69 -20.95 -20.86
C SER A 105 -6.08 -20.40 -22.23
N ASN A 106 -6.82 -21.17 -23.06
CA ASN A 106 -7.26 -20.70 -24.37
C ASN A 106 -8.35 -19.63 -24.23
N SER A 107 -9.30 -19.82 -23.31
CA SER A 107 -10.30 -18.80 -22.98
C SER A 107 -9.65 -17.48 -22.54
N VAL A 108 -8.65 -17.54 -21.64
CA VAL A 108 -7.91 -16.35 -21.20
C VAL A 108 -7.19 -15.68 -22.37
N LYS A 109 -6.44 -16.46 -23.16
CA LYS A 109 -5.71 -15.98 -24.33
C LYS A 109 -6.63 -15.26 -25.32
N ASN A 110 -7.79 -15.85 -25.62
CA ASN A 110 -8.77 -15.27 -26.53
C ASN A 110 -9.31 -13.94 -25.97
N TYR A 111 -9.65 -13.89 -24.68
CA TYR A 111 -10.12 -12.65 -24.05
C TYR A 111 -9.08 -11.54 -24.11
N LEU A 112 -7.85 -11.83 -23.68
CA LEU A 112 -6.74 -10.86 -23.67
C LEU A 112 -6.43 -10.34 -25.08
N THR A 113 -6.40 -11.23 -26.08
CA THR A 113 -6.16 -10.85 -27.48
C THR A 113 -7.27 -9.93 -28.00
N ASN A 114 -8.54 -10.26 -27.71
CA ASN A 114 -9.68 -9.42 -28.09
C ASN A 114 -9.67 -8.06 -27.38
N ALA A 115 -9.14 -8.00 -26.16
CA ALA A 115 -8.93 -6.78 -25.40
C ALA A 115 -7.64 -6.01 -25.80
N ALA A 116 -6.94 -6.44 -26.85
CA ALA A 116 -5.67 -5.88 -27.31
C ALA A 116 -4.57 -5.85 -26.23
N VAL A 117 -4.59 -6.82 -25.31
CA VAL A 117 -3.54 -7.02 -24.31
C VAL A 117 -2.48 -7.98 -24.87
N PRO A 118 -1.20 -7.56 -24.95
CA PRO A 118 -0.12 -8.44 -25.38
C PRO A 118 0.03 -9.68 -24.48
N LEU A 119 0.65 -10.73 -25.00
CA LEU A 119 0.85 -12.01 -24.30
C LEU A 119 2.35 -12.32 -24.11
N THR A 120 3.15 -11.34 -23.68
CA THR A 120 4.62 -11.48 -23.70
C THR A 120 5.17 -12.16 -22.45
N ASN A 121 4.80 -11.67 -21.26
CA ASN A 121 5.32 -12.15 -19.98
C ASN A 121 4.24 -12.86 -19.17
N ILE A 122 3.56 -13.84 -19.78
CA ILE A 122 2.43 -14.54 -19.15
C ILE A 122 2.78 -16.03 -18.94
N THR A 123 2.44 -16.57 -17.78
CA THR A 123 2.45 -18.01 -17.49
C THR A 123 1.07 -18.43 -17.00
N TYR A 124 0.48 -19.42 -17.63
CA TYR A 124 -0.82 -19.96 -17.22
C TYR A 124 -0.61 -21.09 -16.21
N VAL A 125 -1.36 -21.04 -15.11
CA VAL A 125 -1.32 -22.03 -14.04
C VAL A 125 -2.65 -22.77 -14.02
N ILE A 126 -2.66 -24.02 -14.49
CA ILE A 126 -3.88 -24.83 -14.51
C ILE A 126 -4.07 -25.46 -13.14
N ALA A 127 -4.84 -24.78 -12.29
CA ALA A 127 -5.15 -25.21 -10.92
C ALA A 127 -6.63 -24.91 -10.61
N PRO A 128 -7.26 -25.70 -9.73
CA PRO A 128 -8.63 -25.40 -9.30
C PRO A 128 -8.63 -24.15 -8.40
N TYR A 129 -9.71 -23.38 -8.45
CA TYR A 129 -9.95 -22.23 -7.59
C TYR A 129 -11.46 -22.09 -7.29
N ASN A 130 -11.78 -21.37 -6.22
CA ASN A 130 -13.13 -20.96 -5.87
C ASN A 130 -13.36 -19.48 -6.20
N SER A 131 -12.38 -18.59 -5.94
CA SER A 131 -12.57 -17.14 -5.95
C SER A 131 -11.41 -16.35 -6.58
N VAL A 132 -11.63 -15.05 -6.78
CA VAL A 132 -10.67 -14.12 -7.40
C VAL A 132 -9.65 -13.55 -6.39
N TRP A 133 -9.83 -13.81 -5.09
CA TRP A 133 -9.13 -13.13 -3.99
C TRP A 133 -7.71 -13.66 -3.74
N ALA A 134 -6.88 -13.66 -4.79
CA ALA A 134 -5.54 -14.25 -4.81
C ALA A 134 -4.60 -13.71 -3.72
N ARG A 135 -4.85 -12.49 -3.22
CA ARG A 135 -4.13 -11.92 -2.07
C ARG A 135 -4.24 -12.78 -0.83
N ASP A 136 -5.44 -13.27 -0.59
CA ASP A 136 -5.83 -13.82 0.71
C ASP A 136 -5.31 -15.24 0.90
N TYR A 137 -5.47 -16.06 -0.14
CA TYR A 137 -5.04 -17.47 -0.16
C TYR A 137 -3.69 -17.69 -0.83
N GLY A 138 -3.15 -16.68 -1.52
CA GLY A 138 -1.89 -16.84 -2.24
C GLY A 138 -0.68 -16.93 -1.32
N GLN A 139 0.36 -17.60 -1.80
CA GLN A 139 1.59 -17.83 -1.05
C GLN A 139 2.32 -16.54 -0.67
N TRP A 140 2.73 -16.42 0.59
CA TRP A 140 3.64 -15.38 1.06
C TRP A 140 5.07 -15.67 0.67
N ASN A 141 5.90 -14.63 0.57
CA ASN A 141 7.28 -14.74 0.13
C ASN A 141 8.22 -14.30 1.25
N ALA A 142 9.20 -15.15 1.57
CA ALA A 142 10.22 -14.84 2.54
C ALA A 142 11.58 -15.38 2.09
N TYR A 143 12.65 -14.93 2.73
CA TYR A 143 14.00 -15.33 2.43
C TYR A 143 14.67 -15.98 3.63
N THR A 144 15.44 -17.03 3.39
CA THR A 144 16.42 -17.51 4.36
C THR A 144 17.56 -16.49 4.47
N ASN A 145 18.09 -16.31 5.68
CA ASN A 145 19.27 -15.49 5.96
C ASN A 145 19.24 -14.12 5.23
N ASP A 146 18.11 -13.43 5.32
CA ASP A 146 17.76 -12.13 4.71
C ASP A 146 17.60 -12.11 3.19
N VAL A 147 18.54 -12.70 2.44
CA VAL A 147 18.61 -12.59 0.96
C VAL A 147 19.14 -13.86 0.27
N ASP A 148 19.22 -14.98 1.01
CA ASP A 148 19.92 -16.19 0.55
C ASP A 148 19.06 -17.11 -0.30
N SER A 149 17.87 -17.50 0.12
CA SER A 149 16.98 -18.33 -0.70
C SER A 149 15.53 -17.94 -0.51
N LEU A 150 14.82 -17.74 -1.63
CA LEU A 150 13.39 -17.49 -1.63
C LEU A 150 12.65 -18.76 -1.19
N LEU A 151 11.70 -18.59 -0.29
CA LEU A 151 10.75 -19.61 0.13
C LEU A 151 9.34 -19.05 0.14
N MET A 152 8.38 -19.95 0.02
CA MET A 152 6.95 -19.64 0.05
C MET A 152 6.34 -20.08 1.38
N ILE A 153 5.40 -19.30 1.89
CA ILE A 153 4.70 -19.59 3.14
C ILE A 153 3.19 -19.58 2.88
N ASP A 154 2.53 -20.62 3.36
CA ASP A 154 1.12 -20.88 3.20
C ASP A 154 0.42 -20.94 4.55
N TRP A 155 -0.72 -20.28 4.64
CA TRP A 155 -1.55 -20.23 5.83
C TRP A 155 -2.78 -21.10 5.66
N ILE A 156 -3.47 -21.45 6.74
CA ILE A 156 -4.83 -21.96 6.59
C ILE A 156 -5.70 -20.80 6.12
N TYR A 157 -6.21 -20.84 4.88
CA TYR A 157 -7.07 -19.76 4.40
C TYR A 157 -8.33 -19.63 5.26
N ASN A 158 -8.67 -18.41 5.68
CA ASN A 158 -9.80 -18.12 6.57
C ASN A 158 -11.20 -18.21 5.91
N ARG A 159 -11.33 -18.86 4.76
CA ARG A 159 -12.59 -19.16 4.10
C ARG A 159 -12.65 -20.66 3.78
N PRO A 160 -13.83 -21.30 3.84
CA PRO A 160 -13.97 -22.71 3.48
C PRO A 160 -14.00 -22.90 1.96
N ARG A 161 -12.92 -22.48 1.31
CA ARG A 161 -12.69 -22.45 -0.13
C ARG A 161 -11.49 -23.33 -0.46
N PRO A 162 -11.63 -24.66 -0.35
CA PRO A 162 -10.48 -25.58 -0.40
C PRO A 162 -9.78 -25.62 -1.77
N LYS A 163 -10.38 -25.09 -2.85
CA LYS A 163 -9.67 -24.99 -4.13
C LYS A 163 -8.72 -23.80 -4.14
N ASP A 164 -9.13 -22.67 -3.57
CA ASP A 164 -8.26 -21.50 -3.40
C ASP A 164 -7.00 -21.88 -2.60
N ASP A 165 -7.20 -22.63 -1.51
CA ASP A 165 -6.15 -23.11 -0.60
C ASP A 165 -5.17 -24.11 -1.26
N THR A 166 -5.43 -24.57 -2.49
CA THR A 166 -4.49 -25.42 -3.25
C THR A 166 -3.58 -24.63 -4.18
N VAL A 167 -3.86 -23.35 -4.41
CA VAL A 167 -3.11 -22.51 -5.35
C VAL A 167 -1.65 -22.30 -4.91
N PRO A 168 -1.33 -22.02 -3.62
CA PRO A 168 0.05 -21.95 -3.14
C PRO A 168 0.90 -23.16 -3.54
N SER A 169 0.35 -24.37 -3.36
CA SER A 169 1.01 -25.63 -3.75
C SER A 169 1.31 -25.70 -5.24
N ALA A 170 0.35 -25.29 -6.09
CA ALA A 170 0.53 -25.26 -7.54
C ALA A 170 1.61 -24.26 -7.98
N ILE A 171 1.66 -23.08 -7.36
CA ILE A 171 2.69 -22.07 -7.63
C ILE A 171 4.07 -22.55 -7.17
N ALA A 172 4.16 -23.14 -5.98
CA ALA A 172 5.42 -23.68 -5.47
C ALA A 172 5.95 -24.80 -6.39
N GLN A 173 5.09 -25.70 -6.85
CA GLN A 173 5.48 -26.75 -7.80
C GLN A 173 5.96 -26.18 -9.14
N LEU A 174 5.29 -25.15 -9.65
CA LEU A 174 5.64 -24.52 -10.92
C LEU A 174 6.97 -23.75 -10.86
N THR A 175 7.21 -23.07 -9.74
CA THR A 175 8.42 -22.25 -9.52
C THR A 175 9.60 -23.06 -8.98
N GLY A 176 9.35 -24.25 -8.42
CA GLY A 176 10.35 -25.09 -7.77
C GLY A 176 10.78 -24.56 -6.39
N LEU A 177 10.02 -23.64 -5.80
CA LEU A 177 10.32 -23.04 -4.49
C LEU A 177 9.79 -23.92 -3.34
N PRO A 178 10.50 -23.97 -2.20
CA PRO A 178 10.02 -24.68 -1.02
C PRO A 178 8.78 -23.98 -0.45
N LEU A 179 7.73 -24.75 -0.17
CA LEU A 179 6.49 -24.27 0.44
C LEU A 179 6.44 -24.69 1.90
N TYR A 180 6.32 -23.73 2.81
CA TYR A 180 6.13 -23.96 4.24
C TYR A 180 4.67 -23.70 4.59
N ALA A 181 3.99 -24.64 5.25
CA ALA A 181 2.56 -24.52 5.56
C ALA A 181 2.29 -24.55 7.06
N THR A 182 1.42 -23.66 7.53
CA THR A 182 0.95 -23.61 8.91
C THR A 182 -0.37 -24.37 9.08
N THR A 183 -0.40 -25.63 8.66
CA THR A 183 -1.61 -26.47 8.68
C THR A 183 -1.63 -27.51 9.81
N VAL A 184 -0.54 -27.63 10.58
CA VAL A 184 -0.37 -28.67 11.60
C VAL A 184 0.02 -28.08 12.95
N ALA A 185 -0.67 -28.54 14.00
CA ALA A 185 -0.38 -28.15 15.38
C ALA A 185 1.07 -28.48 15.79
N PRO A 186 1.74 -27.64 16.59
CA PRO A 186 1.19 -26.44 17.26
C PRO A 186 1.18 -25.18 16.37
N ASN A 187 1.68 -25.27 15.15
CA ASN A 187 1.90 -24.15 14.24
C ASN A 187 0.72 -23.86 13.33
N ASP A 188 -0.41 -24.55 13.48
CA ASP A 188 -1.61 -24.34 12.68
C ASP A 188 -2.09 -22.89 12.81
N LEU A 189 -2.11 -22.09 11.75
CA LEU A 189 -2.49 -20.68 11.83
C LEU A 189 -3.45 -20.32 10.71
N VAL A 190 -4.64 -19.86 11.09
CA VAL A 190 -5.60 -19.24 10.17
C VAL A 190 -5.16 -17.82 9.89
N HIS A 191 -4.95 -17.48 8.63
CA HIS A 191 -4.62 -16.13 8.22
C HIS A 191 -5.21 -15.85 6.83
N THR A 192 -5.23 -14.57 6.51
CA THR A 192 -5.56 -14.04 5.19
C THR A 192 -4.57 -12.95 4.82
N GLY A 193 -4.11 -12.96 3.57
CA GLY A 193 -3.10 -12.02 3.12
C GLY A 193 -3.53 -10.54 3.08
N GLY A 194 -4.81 -10.22 2.88
CA GLY A 194 -5.28 -8.83 2.92
C GLY A 194 -5.21 -8.21 4.33
N ASN A 195 -5.20 -9.04 5.37
CA ASN A 195 -5.02 -8.61 6.74
C ASN A 195 -3.56 -8.68 7.21
N PHE A 196 -2.55 -8.69 6.34
CA PHE A 196 -1.14 -8.67 6.74
C PHE A 196 -0.31 -7.75 5.85
N MET A 197 0.56 -6.96 6.47
CA MET A 197 1.60 -6.17 5.79
C MET A 197 2.89 -6.23 6.60
N VAL A 198 4.03 -6.05 5.94
CA VAL A 198 5.36 -6.13 6.57
C VAL A 198 6.29 -5.05 6.02
N ASP A 199 7.19 -4.54 6.87
CA ASP A 199 8.18 -3.51 6.53
C ASP A 199 9.46 -4.05 5.85
N GLY A 200 9.58 -5.37 5.72
CA GLY A 200 10.77 -6.06 5.21
C GLY A 200 11.89 -6.25 6.24
N PHE A 201 11.73 -5.73 7.46
CA PHE A 201 12.72 -5.71 8.55
C PHE A 201 12.17 -6.20 9.89
N GLY A 202 11.16 -7.07 9.84
CA GLY A 202 10.65 -7.81 11.00
C GLY A 202 9.48 -7.15 11.72
N THR A 203 8.91 -6.06 11.20
CA THR A 203 7.65 -5.50 11.70
C THR A 203 6.48 -5.92 10.82
N GLY A 204 5.55 -6.68 11.41
CA GLY A 204 4.27 -7.03 10.80
C GLY A 204 3.14 -6.15 11.31
N PHE A 205 2.09 -5.98 10.50
CA PHE A 205 0.87 -5.25 10.84
C PHE A 205 -0.34 -6.08 10.45
N SER A 206 -1.33 -6.13 11.34
CA SER A 206 -2.63 -6.77 11.09
C SER A 206 -3.72 -6.10 11.92
N SER A 207 -4.99 -6.34 11.56
CA SER A 207 -6.07 -6.15 12.51
C SER A 207 -6.13 -7.35 13.46
N LYS A 208 -6.79 -7.18 14.62
CA LYS A 208 -7.07 -8.25 15.58
C LYS A 208 -8.00 -9.35 15.04
N LEU A 209 -8.40 -9.30 13.77
CA LEU A 209 -9.04 -10.44 13.10
C LEU A 209 -8.21 -11.73 13.26
N ILE A 210 -6.88 -11.64 13.25
CA ILE A 210 -6.01 -12.80 13.48
C ILE A 210 -6.27 -13.46 14.84
N GLU A 211 -6.52 -12.69 15.90
CA GLU A 211 -6.84 -13.23 17.22
C GLU A 211 -8.24 -13.84 17.24
N LEU A 212 -9.21 -13.15 16.61
CA LEU A 212 -10.60 -13.59 16.53
C LEU A 212 -10.74 -14.94 15.78
N GLU A 213 -9.97 -15.12 14.70
CA GLU A 213 -10.01 -16.33 13.88
C GLU A 213 -9.14 -17.47 14.43
N ASN A 214 -8.27 -17.18 15.40
CA ASN A 214 -7.40 -18.14 16.09
C ASN A 214 -7.65 -18.16 17.61
N SER A 215 -8.92 -18.11 18.04
CA SER A 215 -9.31 -18.02 19.47
C SER A 215 -8.80 -19.16 20.37
N GLY A 216 -8.28 -20.25 19.80
CA GLY A 216 -7.63 -21.34 20.52
C GLY A 216 -6.14 -21.08 20.82
N LYS A 217 -5.58 -19.94 20.40
CA LYS A 217 -4.19 -19.54 20.62
C LYS A 217 -4.13 -18.22 21.37
N SER A 218 -3.11 -18.05 22.22
CA SER A 218 -2.76 -16.76 22.79
C SER A 218 -2.01 -15.90 21.79
N GLU A 219 -2.02 -14.58 22.01
CA GLU A 219 -1.20 -13.61 21.26
C GLU A 219 0.27 -14.05 21.19
N ALA A 220 0.87 -14.45 22.32
CA ALA A 220 2.26 -14.94 22.36
C ALA A 220 2.50 -16.21 21.50
N GLN A 221 1.50 -17.08 21.34
CA GLN A 221 1.60 -18.24 20.44
C GLN A 221 1.53 -17.81 18.98
N ILE A 222 0.64 -16.86 18.65
CA ILE A 222 0.56 -16.26 17.31
C ILE A 222 1.89 -15.57 16.97
N ASP A 223 2.42 -14.75 17.87
CA ASP A 223 3.73 -14.08 17.71
C ASP A 223 4.85 -15.09 17.49
N THR A 224 4.85 -16.21 18.24
CA THR A 224 5.84 -17.27 18.06
C THR A 224 5.75 -17.90 16.67
N ILE A 225 4.55 -18.12 16.13
CA ILE A 225 4.36 -18.67 14.79
C ILE A 225 4.82 -17.65 13.74
N MET A 226 4.39 -16.39 13.84
CA MET A 226 4.78 -15.33 12.92
C MET A 226 6.30 -15.06 12.95
N SER A 227 6.93 -15.16 14.12
CA SER A 227 8.39 -15.07 14.23
C SER A 227 9.09 -16.21 13.51
N ARG A 228 8.65 -17.45 13.73
CA ARG A 228 9.32 -18.66 13.19
C ARG A 228 9.12 -18.85 11.69
N PHE A 229 7.93 -18.56 11.17
CA PHE A 229 7.65 -18.71 9.74
C PHE A 229 8.00 -17.43 8.97
N MET A 230 7.70 -16.25 9.49
CA MET A 230 7.76 -15.00 8.72
C MET A 230 8.89 -14.06 9.16
N GLY A 231 9.63 -14.38 10.24
CA GLY A 231 10.67 -13.49 10.75
C GLY A 231 10.13 -12.23 11.45
N ILE A 232 8.87 -12.23 11.88
CA ILE A 232 8.26 -11.07 12.54
C ILE A 232 8.67 -11.06 14.02
N SER A 233 9.45 -10.06 14.40
CA SER A 233 9.88 -9.83 15.78
C SER A 233 9.02 -8.79 16.50
N ARG A 234 8.33 -7.94 15.73
CA ARG A 234 7.38 -6.95 16.22
C ARG A 234 6.07 -7.06 15.44
N TYR A 235 5.01 -7.52 16.08
CA TYR A 235 3.70 -7.63 15.44
C TYR A 235 2.74 -6.57 15.98
N ILE A 236 2.33 -5.63 15.13
CA ILE A 236 1.44 -4.53 15.51
C ILE A 236 0.01 -4.93 15.15
N LEU A 237 -0.83 -5.10 16.18
CA LEU A 237 -2.24 -5.45 16.04
C LEU A 237 -3.15 -4.27 16.34
N MET A 238 -4.00 -3.91 15.39
CA MET A 238 -4.99 -2.84 15.52
C MET A 238 -6.40 -3.40 15.73
N ASP A 239 -7.26 -2.67 16.43
CA ASP A 239 -8.65 -3.11 16.59
C ASP A 239 -9.36 -3.17 15.22
N THR A 240 -10.26 -4.13 15.05
CA THR A 240 -11.05 -4.26 13.82
C THR A 240 -11.96 -3.05 13.63
N LEU A 241 -12.15 -2.62 12.38
CA LEU A 241 -13.06 -1.51 12.08
C LEU A 241 -14.54 -1.98 12.09
N PRO A 242 -15.49 -1.18 12.63
CA PRO A 242 -16.89 -1.57 12.75
C PRO A 242 -17.62 -1.92 11.45
N TYR A 243 -17.32 -1.23 10.34
CA TYR A 243 -18.06 -1.32 9.08
C TYR A 243 -17.25 -1.91 7.92
N ASP A 244 -15.93 -2.07 8.06
CA ASP A 244 -15.16 -2.98 7.21
C ASP A 244 -15.58 -4.42 7.51
N GLY A 245 -16.46 -4.97 6.66
CA GLY A 245 -17.03 -6.31 6.85
C GLY A 245 -16.06 -7.48 6.66
N ILE A 246 -14.79 -7.22 6.29
CA ILE A 246 -13.73 -8.26 6.25
C ILE A 246 -12.61 -8.02 7.25
N HIS A 247 -12.53 -6.83 7.87
CA HIS A 247 -11.52 -6.45 8.86
C HIS A 247 -10.07 -6.57 8.34
N HIS A 248 -9.84 -6.27 7.07
CA HIS A 248 -8.51 -6.35 6.46
C HIS A 248 -7.83 -4.98 6.46
N ILE A 249 -6.56 -4.95 6.90
CA ILE A 249 -5.82 -3.68 6.96
C ILE A 249 -5.55 -3.07 5.58
N ASP A 250 -5.49 -3.87 4.52
CA ASP A 250 -5.29 -3.37 3.15
C ASP A 250 -6.46 -2.54 2.61
N MET A 251 -7.59 -2.52 3.32
CA MET A 251 -8.73 -1.66 3.02
C MET A 251 -8.59 -0.24 3.56
N HIS A 252 -7.64 0.02 4.47
CA HIS A 252 -7.51 1.33 5.10
C HIS A 252 -6.07 1.82 5.37
N ILE A 253 -5.06 0.96 5.29
CA ILE A 253 -3.63 1.30 5.46
C ILE A 253 -2.83 0.65 4.32
N LYS A 254 -1.74 1.31 3.90
CA LYS A 254 -0.69 0.71 3.07
C LYS A 254 0.69 1.21 3.49
N LEU A 255 1.65 0.30 3.59
CA LEU A 255 3.07 0.65 3.72
C LEU A 255 3.63 1.03 2.34
N LEU A 256 4.28 2.19 2.23
CA LEU A 256 4.87 2.67 0.97
C LEU A 256 6.39 2.47 0.90
N ASP A 257 7.02 2.45 2.07
CA ASP A 257 8.42 2.12 2.29
C ASP A 257 8.60 1.72 3.78
N GLU A 258 9.85 1.57 4.21
CA GLU A 258 10.23 1.12 5.55
C GLU A 258 9.76 2.05 6.69
N GLU A 259 9.33 3.28 6.39
CA GLU A 259 8.91 4.27 7.39
C GLU A 259 7.63 5.07 7.04
N THR A 260 6.98 4.80 5.90
CA THR A 260 5.86 5.62 5.41
C THR A 260 4.55 4.84 5.37
N LEU A 261 3.55 5.35 6.10
CA LEU A 261 2.17 4.87 6.09
C LEU A 261 1.31 5.75 5.16
N LEU A 262 0.54 5.12 4.28
CA LEU A 262 -0.60 5.72 3.59
C LEU A 262 -1.89 5.26 4.28
N VAL A 263 -2.70 6.18 4.78
CA VAL A 263 -3.88 5.85 5.57
C VAL A 263 -5.13 6.54 5.02
N GLY A 264 -6.20 5.76 4.85
CA GLY A 264 -7.52 6.26 4.50
C GLY A 264 -8.00 7.34 5.47
N GLN A 265 -8.76 8.31 4.98
CA GLN A 265 -9.34 9.37 5.80
C GLN A 265 -10.81 9.57 5.45
N PHE A 266 -11.68 9.23 6.39
CA PHE A 266 -13.09 9.58 6.34
C PHE A 266 -13.29 11.05 6.73
N PRO A 267 -14.42 11.67 6.34
CA PRO A 267 -14.89 12.87 7.02
C PRO A 267 -15.00 12.63 8.53
N ALA A 268 -14.80 13.69 9.33
CA ALA A 268 -14.84 13.59 10.78
C ALA A 268 -16.16 12.94 11.26
N ASN A 269 -16.04 12.05 12.26
CA ASN A 269 -17.17 11.34 12.89
C ASN A 269 -18.08 10.57 11.92
N THR A 270 -17.57 10.16 10.76
CA THR A 270 -18.31 9.42 9.74
C THR A 270 -17.78 8.00 9.60
N SER A 271 -18.68 7.01 9.51
CA SER A 271 -18.33 5.61 9.24
C SER A 271 -17.26 5.09 10.21
N ASP A 272 -16.24 4.38 9.71
CA ASP A 272 -15.12 3.87 10.49
C ASP A 272 -14.08 4.93 10.88
N GLY A 273 -14.27 6.19 10.48
CA GLY A 273 -13.34 7.29 10.74
C GLY A 273 -12.82 7.33 12.18
N PRO A 274 -13.70 7.38 13.21
CA PRO A 274 -13.25 7.42 14.60
C PRO A 274 -12.33 6.26 15.01
N GLN A 275 -12.67 5.02 14.63
CA GLN A 275 -11.85 3.85 14.98
C GLN A 275 -10.55 3.82 14.18
N LEU A 276 -10.58 4.23 12.90
CA LEU A 276 -9.38 4.33 12.07
C LEU A 276 -8.39 5.36 12.61
N GLU A 277 -8.86 6.53 13.05
CA GLU A 277 -7.98 7.52 13.71
C GLU A 277 -7.44 7.01 15.05
N ALA A 278 -8.25 6.28 15.84
CA ALA A 278 -7.79 5.68 17.08
C ALA A 278 -6.69 4.63 16.85
N ASN A 279 -6.86 3.77 15.84
CA ASN A 279 -5.85 2.79 15.43
C ASN A 279 -4.57 3.48 14.95
N LEU A 280 -4.70 4.54 14.15
CA LEU A 280 -3.56 5.32 13.68
C LEU A 280 -2.81 5.99 14.85
N LEU A 281 -3.53 6.62 15.78
CA LEU A 281 -2.93 7.23 16.97
C LEU A 281 -2.21 6.19 17.83
N TYR A 282 -2.80 5.00 18.00
CA TYR A 282 -2.16 3.88 18.67
C TYR A 282 -0.82 3.53 18.00
N VAL A 283 -0.78 3.40 16.67
CA VAL A 283 0.47 3.10 15.94
C VAL A 283 1.51 4.19 16.16
N LEU A 284 1.15 5.45 15.92
CA LEU A 284 2.07 6.60 15.97
C LEU A 284 2.57 6.91 17.38
N SER A 285 1.80 6.59 18.43
CA SER A 285 2.17 6.88 19.81
C SER A 285 3.05 5.80 20.44
N ASN A 286 3.00 4.57 19.92
CA ASN A 286 3.64 3.42 20.55
C ASN A 286 4.81 2.84 19.73
N PHE A 287 4.89 3.14 18.44
CA PHE A 287 5.87 2.51 17.56
C PHE A 287 6.58 3.50 16.66
N ASN A 288 7.90 3.28 16.53
CA ASN A 288 8.72 3.90 15.50
C ASN A 288 8.90 2.95 14.30
N SER A 289 9.29 3.50 13.16
CA SER A 289 9.77 2.75 11.99
C SER A 289 10.98 1.88 12.33
N VAL A 290 11.39 1.01 11.40
CA VAL A 290 12.63 0.22 11.54
C VAL A 290 13.86 1.09 11.81
N TYR A 291 13.87 2.35 11.34
CA TYR A 291 14.97 3.28 11.56
C TYR A 291 14.97 3.93 12.96
N GLY A 292 14.01 3.58 13.82
CA GLY A 292 13.90 4.14 15.17
C GLY A 292 13.30 5.55 15.22
N THR A 293 12.85 6.11 14.09
CA THR A 293 12.13 7.39 14.01
C THR A 293 10.61 7.18 13.86
N PRO A 294 9.78 8.17 14.20
CA PRO A 294 8.34 8.11 13.97
C PRO A 294 7.99 7.83 12.51
N TYR A 295 6.89 7.10 12.28
CA TYR A 295 6.37 6.88 10.93
C TYR A 295 5.99 8.20 10.23
N LYS A 296 6.32 8.29 8.94
CA LYS A 296 5.80 9.32 8.04
C LYS A 296 4.38 8.95 7.63
N LEU A 297 3.50 9.95 7.53
CA LEU A 297 2.09 9.74 7.25
C LEU A 297 1.67 10.49 5.99
N TYR A 298 1.04 9.77 5.05
CA TYR A 298 0.21 10.34 3.99
C TYR A 298 -1.25 9.98 4.25
N ARG A 299 -2.14 10.96 4.08
CA ARG A 299 -3.60 10.74 4.17
C ARG A 299 -4.19 10.69 2.77
N VAL A 300 -5.08 9.74 2.53
CA VAL A 300 -5.83 9.62 1.28
C VAL A 300 -7.33 9.58 1.59
N PRO A 301 -8.19 10.38 0.92
CA PRO A 301 -9.60 10.42 1.26
C PRO A 301 -10.28 9.08 1.00
N MET A 302 -11.15 8.63 1.90
CA MET A 302 -12.06 7.51 1.62
C MET A 302 -13.18 8.00 0.69
N PRO A 303 -13.37 7.41 -0.51
CA PRO A 303 -14.42 7.85 -1.42
C PRO A 303 -15.82 7.59 -0.86
N SER A 304 -16.72 8.54 -1.03
CA SER A 304 -18.14 8.31 -0.77
C SER A 304 -18.81 7.55 -1.92
N GLY A 305 -19.93 6.89 -1.61
CA GLY A 305 -20.90 6.44 -2.59
C GLY A 305 -21.88 7.54 -3.00
N PRO A 306 -22.84 7.21 -3.88
CA PRO A 306 -23.88 8.13 -4.32
C PRO A 306 -24.58 8.83 -3.14
N GLY A 307 -24.80 10.14 -3.27
CA GLY A 307 -25.42 10.96 -2.21
C GLY A 307 -24.50 11.23 -1.01
N ASN A 308 -23.17 11.15 -1.18
CA ASN A 308 -22.18 11.31 -0.13
C ASN A 308 -22.33 10.30 1.03
N THR A 309 -22.62 9.05 0.67
CA THR A 309 -22.85 7.96 1.62
C THR A 309 -21.57 7.16 1.89
N TYR A 310 -21.46 6.57 3.08
CA TYR A 310 -20.31 5.77 3.51
C TYR A 310 -20.81 4.46 4.15
N PRO A 311 -19.95 3.44 4.33
CA PRO A 311 -20.30 2.27 5.14
C PRO A 311 -20.92 2.66 6.49
N PRO A 312 -21.92 1.93 6.99
CA PRO A 312 -22.40 0.63 6.49
C PRO A 312 -23.45 0.71 5.37
N VAL A 313 -23.88 1.91 4.96
CA VAL A 313 -24.97 2.07 3.97
C VAL A 313 -24.49 2.15 2.52
N ALA A 314 -23.18 2.10 2.29
CA ALA A 314 -22.53 2.09 0.98
C ALA A 314 -21.35 1.10 0.96
N SER A 315 -20.87 0.78 -0.24
CA SER A 315 -19.67 -0.06 -0.43
C SER A 315 -18.42 0.58 0.16
N TYR A 316 -17.49 -0.26 0.62
CA TYR A 316 -16.24 0.16 1.26
C TYR A 316 -15.19 0.58 0.21
N ARG A 317 -15.37 1.74 -0.41
CA ARG A 317 -14.40 2.28 -1.37
C ARG A 317 -13.14 2.73 -0.64
N THR A 318 -11.99 2.43 -1.24
CA THR A 318 -10.69 2.78 -0.68
C THR A 318 -9.63 2.95 -1.77
N TYR A 319 -8.68 3.86 -1.56
CA TYR A 319 -7.52 3.99 -2.41
C TYR A 319 -6.30 3.22 -1.89
N THR A 320 -6.33 2.73 -0.65
CA THR A 320 -5.18 2.02 -0.04
C THR A 320 -5.00 0.61 -0.59
N ASN A 321 -6.04 0.03 -1.19
CA ASN A 321 -6.03 -1.29 -1.80
C ASN A 321 -5.32 -1.30 -3.19
N SER A 322 -4.16 -0.64 -3.24
CA SER A 322 -3.25 -0.58 -4.38
C SER A 322 -2.19 -1.68 -4.30
N VAL A 323 -1.48 -1.95 -5.39
CA VAL A 323 -0.44 -2.99 -5.43
C VAL A 323 0.83 -2.51 -6.13
N PHE A 324 1.99 -2.76 -5.51
CA PHE A 324 3.30 -2.55 -6.12
C PHE A 324 3.63 -3.67 -7.11
N ILE A 325 4.19 -3.26 -8.25
CA ILE A 325 4.72 -4.13 -9.30
C ILE A 325 6.02 -3.51 -9.79
N ASN A 326 7.11 -3.79 -9.09
CA ASN A 326 8.42 -3.19 -9.34
C ASN A 326 8.33 -1.65 -9.44
N LYS A 327 8.43 -1.06 -10.63
CA LYS A 327 8.42 0.40 -10.85
C LYS A 327 7.03 1.00 -11.03
N THR A 328 5.99 0.16 -11.04
CA THR A 328 4.60 0.55 -11.24
C THR A 328 3.80 0.31 -9.95
N ILE A 329 2.83 1.19 -9.66
CA ILE A 329 1.81 0.96 -8.63
C ILE A 329 0.43 1.08 -9.25
N LEU A 330 -0.39 0.04 -9.10
CA LEU A 330 -1.77 0.04 -9.59
C LEU A 330 -2.69 0.55 -8.48
N VAL A 331 -3.42 1.64 -8.74
CA VAL A 331 -4.28 2.31 -7.75
C VAL A 331 -5.75 2.13 -8.15
N PRO A 332 -6.62 1.62 -7.25
CA PRO A 332 -8.04 1.50 -7.55
C PRO A 332 -8.67 2.90 -7.70
N THR A 333 -9.60 3.03 -8.63
CA THR A 333 -10.35 4.27 -8.88
C THR A 333 -11.84 3.98 -9.03
N TYR A 334 -12.67 4.99 -8.83
CA TYR A 334 -14.13 4.82 -8.74
C TYR A 334 -14.86 5.86 -9.58
N TYR A 335 -14.76 7.12 -9.16
CA TYR A 335 -15.39 8.27 -9.78
C TYR A 335 -14.39 9.43 -9.86
N GLU A 336 -14.28 10.05 -11.03
CA GLU A 336 -13.24 11.03 -11.35
C GLU A 336 -13.14 12.19 -10.34
N GLN A 337 -14.26 12.61 -9.77
CA GLN A 337 -14.33 13.69 -8.78
C GLN A 337 -13.48 13.43 -7.51
N TYR A 338 -13.24 12.17 -7.15
CA TYR A 338 -12.46 11.80 -5.96
C TYR A 338 -11.07 11.25 -6.32
N ASP A 339 -10.92 10.67 -7.50
CA ASP A 339 -9.70 9.95 -7.91
C ASP A 339 -8.50 10.90 -8.04
N THR A 340 -8.72 12.14 -8.49
CA THR A 340 -7.65 13.13 -8.74
C THR A 340 -6.81 13.42 -7.50
N THR A 341 -7.44 13.59 -6.34
CA THR A 341 -6.75 13.82 -5.06
C THR A 341 -5.93 12.60 -4.66
N ALA A 342 -6.50 11.40 -4.77
CA ALA A 342 -5.79 10.18 -4.39
C ALA A 342 -4.57 9.93 -5.27
N LEU A 343 -4.72 10.06 -6.59
CA LEU A 343 -3.62 9.90 -7.53
C LEU A 343 -2.51 10.94 -7.32
N ARG A 344 -2.87 12.17 -6.90
CA ARG A 344 -1.88 13.18 -6.51
C ARG A 344 -1.09 12.75 -5.27
N VAL A 345 -1.77 12.27 -4.22
CA VAL A 345 -1.12 11.77 -2.99
C VAL A 345 -0.14 10.64 -3.32
N TYR A 346 -0.53 9.68 -4.15
CA TYR A 346 0.37 8.61 -4.59
C TYR A 346 1.59 9.14 -5.35
N LYS A 347 1.42 10.10 -6.26
CA LYS A 347 2.54 10.70 -7.02
C LYS A 347 3.49 11.50 -6.13
N GLU A 348 2.97 12.17 -5.10
CA GLU A 348 3.77 12.91 -4.11
C GLU A 348 4.52 11.95 -3.17
N ALA A 349 3.89 10.84 -2.77
CA ALA A 349 4.47 9.85 -1.89
C ALA A 349 5.46 8.91 -2.59
N LEU A 350 5.27 8.65 -3.89
CA LEU A 350 6.10 7.76 -4.72
C LEU A 350 6.63 8.46 -5.98
N PRO A 351 7.48 9.50 -5.85
CA PRO A 351 8.01 10.22 -7.01
C PRO A 351 8.73 9.28 -7.99
N GLY A 352 8.40 9.40 -9.27
CA GLY A 352 9.01 8.61 -10.35
C GLY A 352 8.43 7.21 -10.55
N TYR A 353 7.61 6.69 -9.62
CA TYR A 353 6.83 5.47 -9.88
C TYR A 353 5.77 5.73 -10.94
N ASN A 354 5.50 4.72 -11.75
CA ASN A 354 4.38 4.75 -12.69
C ASN A 354 3.07 4.46 -11.93
N VAL A 355 2.35 5.52 -11.56
CA VAL A 355 1.06 5.43 -10.86
C VAL A 355 -0.06 5.21 -11.88
N VAL A 356 -0.60 3.99 -11.93
CA VAL A 356 -1.62 3.59 -12.92
C VAL A 356 -2.99 3.44 -12.26
N PRO A 357 -3.98 4.28 -12.61
CA PRO A 357 -5.36 4.10 -12.15
C PRO A 357 -6.03 2.94 -12.88
N ILE A 358 -6.78 2.11 -12.14
CA ILE A 358 -7.71 1.12 -12.72
C ILE A 358 -9.07 1.31 -12.06
N ASN A 359 -10.12 1.49 -12.87
CA ASN A 359 -11.48 1.62 -12.34
C ASN A 359 -11.96 0.26 -11.82
N VAL A 360 -12.35 0.21 -10.55
CA VAL A 360 -12.81 -1.02 -9.85
C VAL A 360 -14.23 -0.89 -9.28
N GLU A 361 -15.00 0.08 -9.76
CA GLU A 361 -16.34 0.39 -9.26
C GLU A 361 -17.29 -0.82 -9.34
N ASN A 362 -17.19 -1.64 -10.38
CA ASN A 362 -18.01 -2.85 -10.54
C ASN A 362 -17.62 -4.00 -9.58
N MET A 363 -16.49 -3.90 -8.89
CA MET A 363 -15.96 -4.93 -7.99
C MET A 363 -16.17 -4.59 -6.52
N ILE A 364 -16.12 -3.30 -6.15
CA ILE A 364 -16.02 -2.87 -4.75
C ILE A 364 -17.22 -3.26 -3.88
N SER A 365 -18.38 -3.54 -4.47
CA SER A 365 -19.53 -4.11 -3.76
C SER A 365 -19.27 -5.49 -3.15
N ALA A 366 -18.20 -6.18 -3.58
CA ALA A 366 -17.75 -7.45 -3.02
C ALA A 366 -16.69 -7.29 -1.90
N SER A 367 -16.44 -6.05 -1.45
CA SER A 367 -15.49 -5.67 -0.39
C SER A 367 -14.02 -5.96 -0.71
N GLY A 368 -13.60 -5.74 -1.96
CA GLY A 368 -12.19 -5.83 -2.34
C GLY A 368 -11.88 -5.07 -3.64
N ALA A 369 -10.61 -4.82 -3.88
CA ALA A 369 -10.12 -4.12 -5.08
C ALA A 369 -8.80 -4.75 -5.59
N LEU A 370 -7.86 -3.95 -6.13
CA LEU A 370 -6.69 -4.44 -6.87
C LEU A 370 -5.73 -5.26 -6.01
N HIS A 371 -5.46 -4.81 -4.78
CA HIS A 371 -4.57 -5.53 -3.87
C HIS A 371 -5.14 -6.89 -3.51
N CYS A 372 -6.46 -6.99 -3.27
CA CYS A 372 -7.15 -8.24 -2.88
C CYS A 372 -7.10 -9.33 -3.96
N ILE A 373 -6.91 -8.97 -5.24
CA ILE A 373 -6.97 -9.92 -6.37
C ILE A 373 -5.60 -10.19 -7.00
N THR A 374 -4.53 -9.73 -6.34
CA THR A 374 -3.15 -9.89 -6.80
C THR A 374 -2.28 -10.46 -5.70
N LYS A 375 -1.25 -11.23 -6.06
CA LYS A 375 -0.24 -11.71 -5.11
C LYS A 375 1.15 -11.75 -5.72
N GLU A 376 2.12 -11.15 -5.07
CA GLU A 376 3.52 -11.12 -5.52
C GLU A 376 4.22 -12.49 -5.47
N ILE A 377 5.25 -12.64 -6.29
CA ILE A 377 6.27 -13.69 -6.21
C ILE A 377 7.62 -13.00 -6.14
N GLY A 378 8.34 -13.18 -5.04
CA GLY A 378 9.60 -12.51 -4.77
C GLY A 378 10.70 -12.79 -5.79
N SER A 379 11.71 -11.94 -5.82
CA SER A 379 12.92 -12.14 -6.64
C SER A 379 13.68 -13.39 -6.18
N SER A 380 14.01 -14.28 -7.12
CA SER A 380 14.84 -15.46 -6.85
C SER A 380 16.31 -15.12 -6.58
N ASP A 381 16.75 -13.90 -6.92
CA ASP A 381 18.10 -13.36 -6.71
C ASP A 381 18.01 -11.92 -6.13
N PRO A 382 17.56 -11.77 -4.86
CA PRO A 382 17.27 -10.47 -4.28
C PRO A 382 18.55 -9.70 -3.94
N LEU A 383 18.62 -8.45 -4.39
CA LEU A 383 19.58 -7.46 -3.89
C LEU A 383 18.80 -6.44 -3.05
N LEU A 384 18.88 -6.59 -1.73
CA LEU A 384 18.18 -5.73 -0.78
C LEU A 384 18.98 -4.43 -0.58
N ILE A 385 18.30 -3.30 -0.77
CA ILE A 385 18.81 -1.98 -0.43
C ILE A 385 17.75 -1.26 0.42
N ALA A 386 18.13 -0.82 1.61
CA ALA A 386 17.30 0.00 2.49
C ALA A 386 18.07 1.22 2.99
N HIS A 387 17.41 2.36 2.99
CA HIS A 387 18.01 3.64 3.34
C HIS A 387 16.92 4.56 3.88
N GLN A 388 17.16 5.14 5.06
CA GLN A 388 16.30 6.20 5.56
C GLN A 388 16.63 7.52 4.85
N PRO A 389 15.70 8.12 4.08
CA PRO A 389 15.93 9.37 3.40
C PRO A 389 16.34 10.50 4.35
N LEU A 390 17.38 11.25 3.95
CA LEU A 390 17.80 12.45 4.64
C LEU A 390 16.66 13.47 4.65
N ARG A 391 16.53 14.19 5.76
CA ARG A 391 15.48 15.19 5.98
C ARG A 391 16.03 16.59 5.79
N ASP A 392 15.12 17.54 5.55
CA ASP A 392 15.48 18.95 5.50
C ASP A 392 16.25 19.33 6.78
N THR A 393 17.35 20.06 6.62
CA THR A 393 18.32 20.25 7.71
C THR A 393 19.00 21.61 7.67
N SER A 394 19.33 22.14 8.85
CA SER A 394 20.18 23.32 9.01
C SER A 394 21.68 22.96 9.05
N TYR A 395 22.01 21.67 9.10
CA TYR A 395 23.39 21.19 9.08
C TYR A 395 24.09 21.59 7.77
N THR A 396 25.30 22.13 7.90
CA THR A 396 26.07 22.68 6.75
C THR A 396 27.36 21.91 6.47
N GLY A 397 27.55 20.72 7.07
CA GLY A 397 28.68 19.84 6.75
C GLY A 397 28.39 18.91 5.57
N PRO A 398 29.32 17.97 5.27
CA PRO A 398 29.06 16.91 4.30
C PRO A 398 27.89 16.03 4.74
N PHE A 399 27.00 15.66 3.82
CA PHE A 399 25.82 14.86 4.13
C PHE A 399 26.11 13.38 3.91
N THR A 400 26.23 12.63 4.99
CA THR A 400 26.43 11.19 4.95
C THR A 400 25.12 10.49 4.57
N VAL A 401 25.15 9.75 3.47
CA VAL A 401 24.12 8.79 3.08
C VAL A 401 24.59 7.40 3.52
N ASP A 402 23.88 6.79 4.46
CA ASP A 402 24.08 5.40 4.90
C ASP A 402 22.98 4.51 4.36
N ALA A 403 23.33 3.38 3.74
CA ALA A 403 22.36 2.43 3.23
C ALA A 403 22.78 1.00 3.58
N TYR A 404 21.82 0.22 4.09
CA TYR A 404 21.94 -1.21 4.20
C TYR A 404 21.83 -1.83 2.79
N MET A 405 22.84 -2.56 2.36
CA MET A 405 22.91 -3.21 1.05
C MET A 405 23.40 -4.64 1.19
N LYS A 406 22.58 -5.61 0.81
CA LYS A 406 22.90 -7.03 1.00
C LYS A 406 22.53 -7.88 -0.20
N HIS A 407 23.41 -8.83 -0.50
CA HIS A 407 23.23 -9.87 -1.51
C HIS A 407 23.95 -11.13 -1.04
N ARG A 408 23.46 -12.33 -1.37
CA ARG A 408 24.07 -13.60 -0.95
C ARG A 408 25.53 -13.77 -1.40
N SER A 409 25.89 -13.19 -2.54
CA SER A 409 27.27 -13.19 -3.05
C SER A 409 28.14 -12.08 -2.46
N GLY A 410 27.60 -11.22 -1.60
CA GLY A 410 28.20 -9.95 -1.20
C GLY A 410 28.03 -8.83 -2.24
N ILE A 411 28.28 -7.59 -1.81
CA ILE A 411 28.24 -6.37 -2.64
C ILE A 411 29.65 -6.06 -3.13
N SER A 412 29.83 -5.95 -4.45
CA SER A 412 31.10 -5.62 -5.09
C SER A 412 31.27 -4.11 -5.31
N LEU A 413 30.15 -3.40 -5.47
CA LEU A 413 30.16 -1.97 -5.74
C LEU A 413 28.90 -1.29 -5.21
N ALA A 414 29.07 -0.20 -4.48
CA ALA A 414 27.98 0.68 -4.05
C ALA A 414 28.24 2.11 -4.51
N ARG A 415 27.20 2.80 -4.97
CA ARG A 415 27.27 4.17 -5.48
C ARG A 415 26.11 5.00 -4.98
N LEU A 416 26.42 6.23 -4.63
CA LEU A 416 25.49 7.31 -4.38
C LEU A 416 25.49 8.23 -5.60
N TYR A 417 24.30 8.59 -6.07
CA TYR A 417 24.11 9.54 -7.16
C TYR A 417 23.40 10.76 -6.59
N TYR A 418 23.96 11.96 -6.75
CA TYR A 418 23.29 13.18 -6.29
C TYR A 418 23.38 14.30 -7.32
N ARG A 419 22.44 15.25 -7.25
CA ARG A 419 22.43 16.50 -8.02
C ARG A 419 21.67 17.58 -7.24
N THR A 420 21.90 18.84 -7.61
CA THR A 420 21.23 20.01 -7.01
C THR A 420 20.21 20.67 -7.94
N ASP A 421 20.18 20.25 -9.20
CA ASP A 421 19.26 20.69 -10.24
C ASP A 421 18.77 19.46 -11.02
N THR A 422 17.45 19.31 -11.15
CA THR A 422 16.83 18.16 -11.83
C THR A 422 17.04 18.16 -13.35
N THR A 423 17.52 19.26 -13.92
CA THR A 423 17.91 19.37 -15.34
C THR A 423 19.34 18.92 -15.60
N GLN A 424 20.15 18.76 -14.55
CA GLN A 424 21.56 18.36 -14.65
C GLN A 424 21.73 16.84 -14.46
N PRO A 425 22.82 16.26 -15.00
CA PRO A 425 23.18 14.87 -14.74
C PRO A 425 23.54 14.66 -13.26
N TYR A 426 23.42 13.41 -12.80
CA TYR A 426 23.85 13.04 -11.46
C TYR A 426 25.38 12.97 -11.36
N THR A 427 25.91 13.51 -10.28
CA THR A 427 27.28 13.26 -9.81
C THR A 427 27.32 11.94 -9.07
N VAL A 428 28.35 11.14 -9.33
CA VAL A 428 28.54 9.81 -8.71
C VAL A 428 29.56 9.89 -7.59
N VAL A 429 29.22 9.30 -6.45
CA VAL A 429 30.10 9.08 -5.29
C VAL A 429 30.18 7.58 -5.05
N PHE A 430 31.39 7.03 -5.02
CA PHE A 430 31.59 5.65 -4.59
C PHE A 430 31.38 5.54 -3.08
N MET A 431 30.56 4.58 -2.68
CA MET A 431 30.29 4.32 -1.26
C MET A 431 31.27 3.28 -0.73
N THR A 432 31.58 3.37 0.55
CA THR A 432 32.46 2.44 1.27
C THR A 432 31.68 1.72 2.34
N GLN A 433 31.93 0.42 2.50
CA GLN A 433 31.35 -0.33 3.60
C GLN A 433 31.84 0.23 4.94
N SER A 434 30.90 0.48 5.85
CA SER A 434 31.17 0.95 7.21
C SER A 434 31.69 -0.18 8.10
N ALA A 435 31.97 0.12 9.37
CA ALA A 435 32.31 -0.91 10.36
C ALA A 435 31.13 -1.85 10.67
N GLN A 436 29.89 -1.39 10.44
CA GLN A 436 28.70 -2.23 10.56
C GLN A 436 28.56 -3.07 9.27
N PRO A 437 28.45 -4.41 9.37
CA PRO A 437 28.28 -5.28 8.21
C PRO A 437 27.10 -4.84 7.34
N ASP A 438 27.22 -5.02 6.03
CA ASP A 438 26.20 -4.66 5.03
C ASP A 438 25.78 -3.17 4.97
N HIS A 439 26.33 -2.29 5.80
CA HIS A 439 26.08 -0.84 5.70
C HIS A 439 27.15 -0.15 4.86
N TRP A 440 26.71 0.62 3.87
CA TRP A 440 27.56 1.37 2.94
C TRP A 440 27.30 2.86 3.09
N THR A 441 28.37 3.65 3.17
CA THR A 441 28.28 5.10 3.35
C THR A 441 28.92 5.86 2.19
N GLY A 442 28.29 6.96 1.78
CA GLY A 442 28.83 7.92 0.83
C GLY A 442 28.50 9.34 1.26
N ASN A 443 29.39 10.29 0.97
CA ASN A 443 29.22 11.68 1.41
C ASN A 443 28.87 12.58 0.23
N ILE A 444 27.77 13.31 0.35
CA ILE A 444 27.48 14.45 -0.52
C ILE A 444 28.31 15.64 0.00
N PRO A 445 29.19 16.24 -0.82
CA PRO A 445 29.97 17.40 -0.42
C PRO A 445 29.06 18.56 0.04
N VAL A 446 29.60 19.41 0.92
CA VAL A 446 28.91 20.61 1.42
C VAL A 446 28.26 21.39 0.28
N GLN A 447 26.99 21.77 0.45
CA GLN A 447 26.27 22.64 -0.46
C GLN A 447 25.79 23.91 0.27
N PRO A 448 25.58 25.03 -0.44
CA PRO A 448 25.08 26.26 0.17
C PRO A 448 23.70 26.08 0.79
N ALA A 449 23.41 26.87 1.84
CA ALA A 449 22.05 26.99 2.36
C ALA A 449 21.07 27.45 1.26
N GLY A 450 19.84 26.95 1.32
CA GLY A 450 18.82 27.12 0.29
C GLY A 450 18.84 26.04 -0.80
N THR A 451 19.93 25.28 -0.94
CA THR A 451 20.05 24.21 -1.94
C THR A 451 19.11 23.04 -1.64
N ARG A 452 18.42 22.55 -2.66
CA ARG A 452 17.72 21.26 -2.62
C ARG A 452 18.59 20.20 -3.30
N ILE A 453 18.80 19.09 -2.61
CA ILE A 453 19.56 17.95 -3.11
C ILE A 453 18.58 16.86 -3.52
N TYR A 454 18.85 16.21 -4.65
CA TYR A 454 18.13 15.05 -5.17
C TYR A 454 19.11 13.90 -5.31
N TYR A 455 18.78 12.72 -4.77
CA TYR A 455 19.73 11.61 -4.76
C TYR A 455 19.05 10.24 -4.74
N TYR A 456 19.81 9.22 -5.12
CA TYR A 456 19.45 7.81 -5.03
C TYR A 456 20.72 6.96 -4.86
N VAL A 457 20.57 5.70 -4.49
CA VAL A 457 21.71 4.77 -4.33
C VAL A 457 21.58 3.58 -5.27
N SER A 458 22.71 2.97 -5.61
CA SER A 458 22.77 1.71 -6.36
C SER A 458 23.78 0.76 -5.75
N ALA A 459 23.53 -0.53 -5.90
CA ALA A 459 24.48 -1.58 -5.59
C ALA A 459 24.67 -2.53 -6.78
N THR A 460 25.84 -3.14 -6.84
CA THR A 460 26.16 -4.28 -7.71
C THR A 460 26.72 -5.38 -6.83
N SER A 461 26.15 -6.58 -6.94
CA SER A 461 26.63 -7.75 -6.22
C SER A 461 27.91 -8.31 -6.85
N VAL A 462 28.59 -9.23 -6.17
CA VAL A 462 29.70 -10.00 -6.75
C VAL A 462 29.23 -10.90 -7.91
N SER A 463 27.98 -11.38 -7.89
CA SER A 463 27.38 -12.13 -9.02
C SER A 463 27.04 -11.25 -10.23
N GLY A 464 27.11 -9.92 -10.10
CA GLY A 464 26.79 -8.96 -11.16
C GLY A 464 25.34 -8.48 -11.16
N LYS A 465 24.49 -8.95 -10.24
CA LYS A 465 23.14 -8.39 -10.01
C LYS A 465 23.26 -6.92 -9.64
N THR A 466 22.43 -6.08 -10.24
CA THR A 466 22.40 -4.64 -9.94
C THR A 466 21.02 -4.25 -9.45
N GLN A 467 20.95 -3.28 -8.53
CA GLN A 467 19.69 -2.72 -8.06
C GLN A 467 19.88 -1.25 -7.67
N VAL A 468 18.80 -0.48 -7.73
CA VAL A 468 18.74 0.93 -7.32
C VAL A 468 17.60 1.15 -6.32
N ARG A 469 17.74 2.13 -5.43
CA ARG A 469 16.65 2.62 -4.58
C ARG A 469 16.58 4.16 -4.64
N PRO A 470 15.39 4.74 -4.87
CA PRO A 470 14.13 4.05 -5.21
C PRO A 470 14.18 3.28 -6.55
N MET A 471 13.38 2.23 -6.71
CA MET A 471 13.47 1.30 -7.85
C MET A 471 13.32 1.96 -9.25
N PRO A 472 12.50 3.02 -9.42
CA PRO A 472 12.40 3.74 -10.70
C PRO A 472 13.56 4.73 -10.97
N ALA A 473 14.61 4.78 -10.13
CA ALA A 473 15.76 5.65 -10.41
C ALA A 473 16.37 5.36 -11.80
N PRO A 474 16.84 6.39 -12.53
CA PRO A 474 17.05 7.78 -12.09
C PRO A 474 15.81 8.68 -12.18
N ALA A 475 14.65 8.18 -12.63
CA ALA A 475 13.41 8.96 -12.68
C ALA A 475 12.85 9.22 -11.26
N ALA A 476 13.06 8.27 -10.34
CA ALA A 476 12.79 8.43 -8.92
C ALA A 476 14.04 8.83 -8.13
N TYR A 477 13.84 9.60 -7.06
CA TYR A 477 14.90 10.05 -6.16
C TYR A 477 14.31 10.49 -4.81
N TRP A 478 15.13 10.45 -3.77
CA TRP A 478 14.87 11.17 -2.53
C TRP A 478 15.32 12.62 -2.66
N SER A 479 14.81 13.49 -1.80
CA SER A 479 15.27 14.88 -1.77
C SER A 479 15.19 15.48 -0.38
N PHE A 480 16.11 16.40 -0.10
CA PHE A 480 16.08 17.24 1.11
C PHE A 480 16.60 18.63 0.79
N LYS A 481 16.21 19.61 1.60
CA LYS A 481 16.62 21.01 1.50
C LYS A 481 17.54 21.38 2.66
N ILE A 482 18.60 22.11 2.34
CA ILE A 482 19.44 22.74 3.34
C ILE A 482 18.79 24.07 3.70
N THR A 483 18.27 24.21 4.90
CA THR A 483 17.54 25.41 5.33
C THR A 483 18.49 26.53 5.77
N GLY A 484 19.71 26.18 6.21
CA GLY A 484 20.64 27.08 6.89
C GLY A 484 20.34 27.24 8.38
N THR A 485 21.26 27.85 9.13
CA THR A 485 21.03 28.30 10.52
C THR A 485 20.21 29.58 10.50
N ALA A 486 18.94 29.46 10.86
CA ALA A 486 18.15 30.60 11.30
C ALA A 486 18.72 31.08 12.65
N GLY A 487 18.79 32.40 12.88
CA GLY A 487 19.31 32.92 14.14
C GLY A 487 18.42 32.50 15.32
N ILE A 488 18.91 32.64 16.56
CA ILE A 488 18.08 32.42 17.79
C ILE A 488 16.78 33.26 17.81
N ALA A 489 16.65 34.25 16.92
CA ALA A 489 15.43 35.02 16.70
C ALA A 489 14.31 34.30 15.90
N ASP A 490 14.59 33.13 15.31
CA ASP A 490 13.67 32.44 14.38
C ASP A 490 12.99 31.20 14.97
N VAL A 491 13.08 30.96 16.28
CA VAL A 491 12.17 30.01 16.94
C VAL A 491 10.80 30.66 17.02
N TYR A 492 9.97 30.42 16.01
CA TYR A 492 8.60 30.93 15.94
C TYR A 492 7.83 30.50 17.18
N ARG A 493 7.64 31.43 18.12
CA ARG A 493 6.83 31.20 19.32
C ARG A 493 5.37 30.92 18.95
N VAL A 494 4.90 31.54 17.87
CA VAL A 494 3.62 31.29 17.21
C VAL A 494 3.82 31.24 15.70
N HIS A 495 3.22 30.25 15.05
CA HIS A 495 3.11 30.20 13.60
C HIS A 495 1.67 29.89 13.20
N ALA A 496 1.31 30.30 11.99
CA ALA A 496 0.01 30.06 11.43
C ALA A 496 0.08 28.83 10.51
N GLU A 497 -0.83 27.88 10.70
CA GLU A 497 -1.03 26.74 9.81
C GLU A 497 -1.89 27.17 8.61
N ASP A 498 -2.07 26.25 7.66
CA ASP A 498 -2.81 26.51 6.42
C ASP A 498 -4.24 26.98 6.71
N VAL A 499 -4.58 28.16 6.20
CA VAL A 499 -5.94 28.72 6.25
C VAL A 499 -6.90 27.84 5.47
N PHE A 500 -8.04 27.47 6.07
CA PHE A 500 -9.03 26.61 5.42
C PHE A 500 -10.49 27.07 5.66
N PRO A 501 -11.38 26.94 4.67
CA PRO A 501 -11.12 26.48 3.30
C PRO A 501 -10.35 27.53 2.46
N ASN A 502 -9.53 27.07 1.52
CA ASN A 502 -8.82 27.90 0.54
C ASN A 502 -8.84 27.18 -0.84
N PRO A 503 -9.65 27.60 -1.83
CA PRO A 503 -10.40 28.86 -1.86
C PRO A 503 -11.50 28.98 -0.81
N SER A 504 -11.69 30.20 -0.33
CA SER A 504 -12.65 30.62 0.69
C SER A 504 -13.90 31.21 0.04
N ASN A 505 -15.09 30.85 0.54
CA ASN A 505 -16.39 31.36 0.07
C ASN A 505 -17.35 31.73 1.23
N GLY A 506 -16.82 31.90 2.44
CA GLY A 506 -17.60 32.09 3.66
C GLY A 506 -16.73 32.10 4.92
N ILE A 507 -17.21 31.48 6.00
CA ILE A 507 -16.46 31.35 7.26
C ILE A 507 -15.18 30.55 7.01
N THR A 508 -14.04 31.14 7.35
CA THR A 508 -12.71 30.61 7.10
C THR A 508 -11.89 30.63 8.37
N CYS A 509 -11.21 29.53 8.66
CA CYS A 509 -10.41 29.32 9.84
C CYS A 509 -8.93 29.62 9.58
N ILE A 510 -8.30 30.28 10.55
CA ILE A 510 -6.87 30.52 10.63
C ILE A 510 -6.38 29.77 11.89
N PRO A 511 -5.84 28.55 11.75
CA PRO A 511 -5.27 27.82 12.86
C PRO A 511 -3.89 28.40 13.20
N LEU A 512 -3.66 28.67 14.48
CA LEU A 512 -2.38 29.12 15.01
C LEU A 512 -1.87 28.10 16.01
N LYS A 513 -0.57 27.80 15.94
CA LYS A 513 0.11 26.91 16.89
C LYS A 513 1.23 27.67 17.58
N SER A 514 1.15 27.71 18.90
CA SER A 514 2.06 28.47 19.75
C SER A 514 2.75 27.56 20.75
N SER A 515 4.07 27.63 20.88
CA SER A 515 4.85 26.83 21.84
C SER A 515 4.71 27.36 23.28
N GLU A 516 4.40 28.64 23.43
CA GLU A 516 4.14 29.32 24.70
C GLU A 516 3.15 30.47 24.48
N ALA A 517 2.66 31.11 25.54
CA ALA A 517 1.78 32.27 25.38
C ALA A 517 2.57 33.49 24.90
N CYS A 518 2.12 34.17 23.84
CA CYS A 518 2.81 35.33 23.26
C CYS A 518 1.83 36.42 22.79
N GLU A 519 2.31 37.64 22.58
CA GLU A 519 1.52 38.73 22.00
C GLU A 519 1.62 38.67 20.47
N ALA A 520 0.49 38.78 19.77
CA ALA A 520 0.47 38.80 18.31
C ALA A 520 -0.72 39.59 17.75
N ASP A 521 -0.55 40.06 16.51
CA ASP A 521 -1.58 40.68 15.68
C ASP A 521 -1.88 39.82 14.46
N LEU A 522 -3.16 39.66 14.13
CA LEU A 522 -3.62 38.90 12.98
C LEU A 522 -4.56 39.75 12.13
N ASP A 523 -4.19 39.95 10.87
CA ASP A 523 -4.93 40.78 9.90
C ASP A 523 -5.14 40.05 8.58
N VAL A 524 -6.17 40.46 7.83
CA VAL A 524 -6.37 40.10 6.43
C VAL A 524 -6.23 41.36 5.58
N CYS A 525 -5.38 41.32 4.56
CA CYS A 525 -5.15 42.42 3.62
C CYS A 525 -5.46 41.98 2.18
N ASP A 526 -5.76 42.96 1.32
CA ASP A 526 -5.85 42.73 -0.12
C ASP A 526 -4.46 42.75 -0.79
N VAL A 527 -4.41 42.51 -2.11
CA VAL A 527 -3.15 42.51 -2.89
C VAL A 527 -2.42 43.85 -2.92
N LEU A 528 -3.08 44.95 -2.57
CA LEU A 528 -2.48 46.29 -2.48
C LEU A 528 -1.97 46.58 -1.05
N GLY A 529 -2.07 45.61 -0.14
CA GLY A 529 -1.68 45.75 1.26
C GLY A 529 -2.69 46.55 2.08
N ARG A 530 -3.88 46.86 1.55
CA ARG A 530 -4.93 47.54 2.31
C ARG A 530 -5.57 46.52 3.25
N GLN A 531 -5.69 46.87 4.52
CA GLN A 531 -6.33 46.02 5.51
C GLN A 531 -7.83 45.88 5.20
N VAL A 532 -8.27 44.64 5.06
CA VAL A 532 -9.66 44.25 4.77
C VAL A 532 -10.38 43.93 6.06
N GLN A 533 -9.72 43.20 6.97
CA GLN A 533 -10.27 42.87 8.27
C GLN A 533 -9.15 42.72 9.32
N HIS A 534 -9.36 43.28 10.52
CA HIS A 534 -8.59 42.94 11.71
C HIS A 534 -9.21 41.72 12.39
N ILE A 535 -8.42 40.70 12.73
CA ILE A 535 -8.91 39.45 13.32
C ILE A 535 -8.64 39.39 14.82
N HIS A 536 -7.42 39.72 15.24
CA HIS A 536 -7.00 39.64 16.63
C HIS A 536 -5.82 40.57 16.90
N SER A 537 -5.79 41.15 18.10
CA SER A 537 -4.63 41.85 18.67
C SER A 537 -4.55 41.50 20.15
N GLY A 538 -3.42 40.92 20.55
CA GLY A 538 -3.13 40.62 21.95
C GLY A 538 -2.64 39.21 22.17
N ARG A 539 -2.77 38.74 23.42
CA ARG A 539 -2.22 37.46 23.87
C ARG A 539 -2.85 36.25 23.18
N ILE A 540 -2.01 35.41 22.56
CA ILE A 540 -2.31 34.06 22.09
C ILE A 540 -1.79 33.06 23.13
N PRO A 541 -2.60 32.09 23.60
CA PRO A 541 -2.16 31.10 24.57
C PRO A 541 -1.19 30.07 23.95
N ALA A 542 -0.45 29.36 24.81
CA ALA A 542 0.30 28.17 24.39
C ALA A 542 -0.66 27.07 23.91
N GLY A 543 -0.27 26.31 22.88
CA GLY A 543 -1.10 25.30 22.24
C GLY A 543 -1.71 25.77 20.93
N GLU A 544 -2.84 25.16 20.55
CA GLU A 544 -3.57 25.50 19.33
C GLU A 544 -4.66 26.53 19.61
N SER A 545 -4.81 27.49 18.70
CA SER A 545 -5.84 28.52 18.74
C SER A 545 -6.45 28.70 17.35
N PHE A 546 -7.76 28.93 17.29
CA PHE A 546 -8.48 29.04 16.04
C PHE A 546 -9.13 30.41 15.92
N TYR A 547 -8.77 31.14 14.87
CA TYR A 547 -9.34 32.44 14.54
C TYR A 547 -10.14 32.34 13.25
N PHE A 548 -11.09 33.25 13.06
CA PHE A 548 -12.03 33.15 11.94
C PHE A 548 -12.30 34.50 11.28
N PHE A 549 -12.52 34.47 9.98
CA PHE A 549 -13.11 35.57 9.21
C PHE A 549 -14.22 35.05 8.29
N ASN A 550 -15.08 35.94 7.80
CA ASN A 550 -16.14 35.58 6.86
C ASN A 550 -15.94 36.36 5.55
N SER A 551 -15.60 35.64 4.48
CA SER A 551 -15.31 36.20 3.17
C SER A 551 -16.53 36.30 2.24
N SER A 552 -17.73 35.91 2.69
CA SER A 552 -18.96 35.89 1.85
C SER A 552 -19.32 37.23 1.19
N SER A 553 -18.89 38.35 1.76
CA SER A 553 -19.10 39.70 1.23
C SER A 553 -17.90 40.27 0.47
N TRP A 554 -16.80 39.52 0.38
CA TRP A 554 -15.57 39.98 -0.25
C TRP A 554 -15.59 39.70 -1.76
N THR A 555 -14.85 40.50 -2.53
CA THR A 555 -14.74 40.32 -3.97
C THR A 555 -13.87 39.09 -4.29
N ASN A 556 -14.20 38.35 -5.35
CA ASN A 556 -13.35 37.25 -5.80
C ASN A 556 -11.93 37.76 -6.11
N GLY A 557 -10.91 37.13 -5.53
CA GLY A 557 -9.55 37.65 -5.61
C GLY A 557 -8.58 36.99 -4.64
N ILE A 558 -7.35 37.52 -4.61
CA ILE A 558 -6.30 37.06 -3.70
C ILE A 558 -6.26 38.00 -2.49
N TYR A 559 -6.18 37.42 -1.31
CA TYR A 559 -6.03 38.08 -0.03
C TYR A 559 -4.84 37.47 0.72
N TYR A 560 -4.38 38.18 1.75
CA TYR A 560 -3.23 37.79 2.53
C TYR A 560 -3.56 37.83 4.02
N VAL A 561 -3.47 36.69 4.69
CA VAL A 561 -3.53 36.60 6.16
C VAL A 561 -2.14 36.88 6.69
N THR A 562 -1.99 37.92 7.50
CA THR A 562 -0.71 38.36 8.07
C THR A 562 -0.72 38.20 9.59
N LEU A 563 0.17 37.38 10.12
CA LEU A 563 0.44 37.23 11.55
C LEU A 563 1.72 38.00 11.90
N ARG A 564 1.64 38.90 12.89
CA ARG A 564 2.79 39.65 13.42
C ARG A 564 3.01 39.30 14.88
N SER A 565 4.23 38.91 15.27
CA SER A 565 4.57 38.64 16.67
C SER A 565 6.07 38.84 16.90
N SER A 566 6.43 39.54 17.99
CA SER A 566 7.82 39.72 18.47
C SER A 566 8.87 40.04 17.39
N GLY A 567 8.53 40.91 16.42
CA GLY A 567 9.43 41.33 15.33
C GLY A 567 9.37 40.48 14.06
N ASN A 568 8.59 39.40 14.05
CA ASN A 568 8.36 38.54 12.90
C ASN A 568 7.00 38.83 12.25
N VAL A 569 6.95 38.68 10.92
CA VAL A 569 5.74 38.83 10.11
C VAL A 569 5.65 37.63 9.18
N THR A 570 4.63 36.79 9.34
CA THR A 570 4.31 35.71 8.40
C THR A 570 3.06 36.07 7.62
N THR A 571 3.04 35.72 6.33
CA THR A 571 1.93 36.05 5.44
C THR A 571 1.53 34.82 4.64
N GLN A 572 0.25 34.49 4.66
CA GLN A 572 -0.34 33.37 3.93
C GLN A 572 -1.27 33.87 2.83
N LYS A 573 -1.26 33.22 1.67
CA LYS A 573 -2.16 33.54 0.57
C LYS A 573 -3.50 32.84 0.77
N VAL A 574 -4.60 33.60 0.68
CA VAL A 574 -5.97 33.07 0.63
C VAL A 574 -6.62 33.50 -0.68
N MET A 575 -7.24 32.56 -1.39
CA MET A 575 -8.07 32.87 -2.55
C MET A 575 -9.52 32.95 -2.11
N VAL A 576 -10.23 34.01 -2.48
CA VAL A 576 -11.69 34.10 -2.30
C VAL A 576 -12.37 33.85 -3.64
N GLN A 577 -13.30 32.91 -3.66
CA GLN A 577 -14.03 32.50 -4.86
C GLN A 577 -15.45 32.04 -4.49
N HIS A 578 -16.45 32.84 -4.85
CA HIS A 578 -17.88 32.54 -4.72
C HIS A 578 -18.45 31.83 -5.95
#